data_AF-A0A392RXP7-F1
#
_entry.id   AF-A0A392RXP7-F1
#
_cell.length_a   1.000
_cell.length_b   1.000
_cell.length_c   1.000
_cell.angle_alpha   90.00
_cell.angle_beta   90.00
_cell.angle_gamma   90.00
#
_symmetry.space_group_name_H-M   'P 1'
#
loop_
_entity.id
_entity.type
_entity.pdbx_description
1 polymer ?
#
loop_
_entity_poly.entity_id
_entity_poly.type
_entity_poly.pdbx_seq_one_letter_code
_entity_poly.pdbx_strand_id
1 'polypeptide(L)'
;MTEDSKYLQPQIPKFDDHYDHWSMLMENLVRSKEYWSLIEEGVTVAPVNATAEQTQAAAASKMKDLKAKNYLFQSIDRSILETILDR
;
A
#
# COMPACT_ATOMS: atom_id res chain seq x y z
N MET A 1 10.49 30.54 17.92
CA MET A 1 10.06 30.62 16.52
C MET A 1 9.51 29.25 16.20
N THR A 2 8.21 29.16 15.93
CA THR A 2 7.48 27.91 15.78
C THR A 2 7.95 27.28 14.47
N GLU A 3 8.90 26.35 14.57
CA GLU A 3 9.29 25.52 13.44
C GLU A 3 8.06 24.72 13.05
N ASP A 4 7.47 25.15 11.94
CA ASP A 4 6.35 24.53 11.26
C ASP A 4 6.66 23.03 11.20
N SER A 5 6.09 22.28 12.14
CA SER A 5 6.07 20.84 12.12
C SER A 5 5.15 20.48 10.97
N LYS A 6 5.64 20.70 9.74
CA LYS A 6 5.21 20.04 8.54
C LYS A 6 5.53 18.59 8.81
N TYR A 7 4.64 17.95 9.60
CA TYR A 7 4.60 16.53 9.85
C TYR A 7 4.91 15.91 8.51
N LEU A 8 6.14 15.43 8.38
CA LEU A 8 6.73 15.02 7.12
C LEU A 8 5.75 13.98 6.61
N GLN A 9 4.89 14.36 5.65
CA GLN A 9 4.05 13.38 5.00
C GLN A 9 5.05 12.33 4.53
N PRO A 10 4.94 11.08 5.02
CA PRO A 10 5.95 10.08 4.70
C PRO A 10 5.97 10.01 3.18
N GLN A 11 7.08 10.51 2.61
CA GLN A 11 7.22 10.54 1.17
C GLN A 11 7.28 9.08 0.73
N ILE A 12 6.52 8.76 -0.32
CA ILE A 12 6.49 7.41 -0.85
C ILE A 12 7.92 7.12 -1.34
N PRO A 13 8.62 6.12 -0.77
CA PRO A 13 9.99 5.85 -1.12
C PRO A 13 10.04 5.43 -2.59
N LYS A 14 10.98 5.97 -3.35
CA LYS A 14 11.22 5.57 -4.74
C LYS A 14 12.20 4.40 -4.77
N PHE A 15 11.98 3.46 -5.66
CA PHE A 15 12.91 2.37 -5.90
C PHE A 15 14.21 2.94 -6.48
N ASP A 16 15.35 2.56 -5.90
CA ASP A 16 16.68 3.11 -6.16
C ASP A 16 17.71 2.00 -6.48
N ASP A 17 17.26 0.90 -7.11
CA ASP A 17 18.04 -0.32 -7.39
C ASP A 17 18.51 -1.10 -6.13
N HIS A 18 18.33 -0.57 -4.92
CA HIS A 18 18.60 -1.26 -3.66
C HIS A 18 17.31 -1.85 -3.06
N TYR A 19 16.96 -3.05 -3.53
CA TYR A 19 15.72 -3.73 -3.13
C TYR A 19 15.52 -3.84 -1.61
N ASP A 20 16.50 -4.32 -0.85
CA ASP A 20 16.37 -4.51 0.61
C ASP A 20 16.09 -3.20 1.35
N HIS A 21 16.76 -2.12 0.94
CA HIS A 21 16.58 -0.80 1.53
C HIS A 21 15.18 -0.26 1.20
N TRP A 22 14.80 -0.32 -0.07
CA TRP A 22 13.49 0.09 -0.55
C TRP A 22 12.35 -0.70 0.12
N SER A 23 12.50 -2.03 0.25
CA SER A 23 11.48 -2.89 0.87
C SER A 23 11.27 -2.55 2.34
N MET A 24 12.33 -2.22 3.07
CA MET A 24 12.24 -1.80 4.48
C MET A 24 11.47 -0.47 4.62
N LEU A 25 11.70 0.49 3.72
CA LEU A 25 10.95 1.75 3.71
C LEU A 25 9.48 1.57 3.33
N MET A 26 9.20 0.73 2.33
CA MET A 26 7.83 0.39 1.93
C MET A 26 7.07 -0.35 3.03
N GLU A 27 7.72 -1.28 3.74
CA GLU A 27 7.12 -1.97 4.87
C GLU A 27 6.72 -0.97 5.97
N ASN A 28 7.62 -0.07 6.36
CA ASN A 28 7.33 0.97 7.34
C ASN A 28 6.17 1.87 6.90
N LEU A 29 6.12 2.25 5.62
CA LEU A 29 5.01 3.03 5.07
C LEU A 29 3.68 2.27 5.20
N VAL A 30 3.62 1.00 4.78
CA VAL A 30 2.39 0.19 4.83
C VAL A 30 1.93 -0.04 6.27
N ARG A 31 2.86 -0.30 7.21
CA ARG A 31 2.56 -0.43 8.64
C ARG A 31 2.06 0.89 9.24
N SER A 32 2.67 2.03 8.90
CA SER A 32 2.22 3.36 9.36
C SER A 32 0.82 3.75 8.88
N LYS A 33 0.33 3.11 7.81
CA LYS A 33 -1.01 3.31 7.24
C LYS A 33 -2.03 2.26 7.68
N GLU A 34 -1.63 1.32 8.54
CA GLU A 34 -2.47 0.21 9.02
C GLU A 34 -3.01 -0.67 7.87
N TYR A 35 -2.21 -0.81 6.80
CA TYR A 35 -2.52 -1.64 5.64
C TYR A 35 -1.83 -3.01 5.70
N TRP A 36 -1.00 -3.26 6.71
CA TRP A 36 -0.23 -4.49 6.85
C TRP A 36 -1.10 -5.75 6.92
N SER A 37 -2.28 -5.65 7.54
CA SER A 37 -3.24 -6.76 7.60
C SER A 37 -3.67 -7.26 6.22
N LEU A 38 -3.64 -6.42 5.18
CA LEU A 38 -3.93 -6.86 3.81
C LEU A 38 -2.86 -7.81 3.24
N ILE A 39 -1.63 -7.71 3.73
CA ILE A 39 -0.51 -8.55 3.31
C ILE A 39 -0.51 -9.88 4.07
N GLU A 40 -0.80 -9.85 5.37
CA GLU A 40 -0.84 -11.05 6.22
C GLU A 40 -2.14 -11.86 6.07
N GLU A 41 -3.29 -11.18 6.12
CA GLU A 41 -4.62 -11.80 6.14
C GLU A 41 -5.28 -11.82 4.75
N GLY A 42 -4.78 -11.00 3.84
CA GLY A 42 -5.35 -10.83 2.49
C GLY A 42 -6.50 -9.83 2.43
N VAL A 43 -7.05 -9.67 1.23
CA VAL A 43 -8.20 -8.80 0.98
C VAL A 43 -9.50 -9.55 1.28
N THR A 44 -10.33 -8.98 2.14
CA THR A 44 -11.63 -9.56 2.49
C THR A 44 -12.58 -9.51 1.30
N VAL A 45 -13.15 -10.66 0.93
CA VAL A 45 -14.13 -10.78 -0.15
C VAL A 45 -15.48 -11.13 0.44
N ALA A 46 -16.53 -10.43 0.01
CA ALA A 46 -17.90 -10.72 0.45
C ALA A 46 -18.38 -12.06 -0.13
N PRO A 47 -18.98 -12.96 0.67
CA PRO A 47 -19.61 -14.17 0.16
C PRO A 47 -20.86 -13.86 -0.68
N VAL A 48 -21.33 -14.83 -1.48
CA VAL A 48 -22.48 -14.66 -2.39
C VAL A 48 -23.78 -14.22 -1.69
N ASN A 49 -23.98 -14.63 -0.43
CA ASN A 49 -25.13 -14.24 0.40
C ASN A 49 -24.72 -13.30 1.55
N ALA A 50 -23.79 -12.38 1.28
CA ALA A 50 -23.26 -11.49 2.31
C ALA A 50 -24.33 -10.62 2.95
N THR A 51 -24.23 -10.43 4.25
CA THR A 51 -24.99 -9.39 4.96
C THR A 51 -24.48 -8.00 4.55
N ALA A 52 -25.26 -6.96 4.87
CA ALA A 52 -24.85 -5.57 4.63
C ALA A 52 -23.49 -5.26 5.31
N GLU A 53 -23.29 -5.77 6.53
CA GLU A 53 -22.05 -5.60 7.30
C GLU A 53 -20.86 -6.30 6.63
N GLN A 54 -21.03 -7.53 6.13
CA GLN A 54 -19.99 -8.25 5.40
C GLN A 54 -19.63 -7.56 4.08
N THR A 55 -20.63 -7.01 3.39
CA THR A 55 -20.43 -6.24 2.16
C THR A 55 -19.63 -4.97 2.44
N GLN A 56 -19.95 -4.26 3.52
CA GLN A 56 -19.24 -3.07 3.94
C GLN A 56 -17.79 -3.37 4.34
N ALA A 57 -17.56 -4.46 5.08
CA ALA A 57 -16.21 -4.90 5.46
C ALA A 57 -15.36 -5.25 4.23
N ALA A 58 -15.92 -5.98 3.26
CA ALA A 58 -15.24 -6.29 2.01
C ALA A 58 -14.93 -5.03 1.18
N ALA A 59 -15.85 -4.07 1.11
CA ALA A 59 -15.63 -2.80 0.43
C ALA A 59 -14.53 -1.97 1.10
N ALA A 60 -14.50 -1.92 2.44
CA ALA A 60 -13.46 -1.23 3.19
C ALA A 60 -12.09 -1.89 3.01
N SER A 61 -12.03 -3.23 3.04
CA SER A 61 -10.81 -3.99 2.78
C SER A 61 -10.29 -3.74 1.35
N LYS A 62 -11.16 -3.79 0.35
CA LYS A 62 -10.84 -3.45 -1.05
C LYS A 62 -10.35 -2.01 -1.21
N MET A 63 -10.94 -1.07 -0.48
CA MET A 63 -10.49 0.33 -0.52
C MET A 63 -9.08 0.49 0.05
N LYS A 64 -8.73 -0.23 1.12
CA LYS A 64 -7.36 -0.24 1.64
C LYS A 64 -6.39 -0.91 0.66
N ASP A 65 -6.78 -2.02 0.02
CA ASP A 65 -5.99 -2.70 -1.01
C ASP A 65 -5.63 -1.79 -2.18
N LEU A 66 -6.61 -1.05 -2.70
CA LEU A 66 -6.38 -0.09 -3.78
C LEU A 66 -5.40 1.02 -3.38
N LYS A 67 -5.45 1.49 -2.12
CA LYS A 67 -4.51 2.49 -1.60
C LYS A 67 -3.10 1.92 -1.45
N ALA A 68 -2.95 0.70 -0.93
CA ALA A 68 -1.66 0.03 -0.82
C ALA A 68 -1.00 -0.18 -2.19
N LYS A 69 -1.77 -0.67 -3.17
CA LYS A 69 -1.33 -0.80 -4.57
C LYS A 69 -0.92 0.54 -5.15
N ASN A 70 -1.68 1.60 -4.89
CA ASN A 70 -1.33 2.94 -5.39
C ASN A 70 0.02 3.42 -4.84
N TYR A 71 0.36 3.15 -3.58
CA TYR A 71 1.69 3.45 -3.05
C TYR A 71 2.80 2.66 -3.75
N LEU A 72 2.59 1.36 -4.02
CA LEU A 72 3.53 0.54 -4.76
C LEU A 72 3.74 1.04 -6.21
N PHE A 73 2.67 1.47 -6.88
CA PHE A 73 2.77 2.07 -8.21
C PHE A 73 3.46 3.42 -8.20
N GLN A 74 3.31 4.20 -7.12
CA GLN A 74 4.03 5.46 -6.98
C GLN A 74 5.49 5.26 -6.58
N SER A 75 5.84 4.16 -5.93
CA SER A 75 7.22 3.88 -5.51
C SER A 75 8.09 3.32 -6.62
N ILE A 76 7.51 2.69 -7.64
CA ILE A 76 8.23 2.05 -8.74
C ILE A 76 8.03 2.85 -10.04
N ASP A 77 9.12 3.15 -10.73
CA ASP A 77 9.06 3.79 -12.04
C ASP A 77 8.52 2.85 -13.12
N ARG A 78 7.84 3.43 -14.13
CA ARG A 78 7.19 2.66 -15.19
C ARG A 78 8.16 1.72 -15.91
N SER A 79 9.39 2.16 -16.17
CA SER A 79 10.42 1.34 -16.83
C SER A 79 10.76 0.09 -16.03
N ILE A 80 10.80 0.19 -14.70
CA ILE A 80 11.09 -0.92 -13.80
C ILE A 80 9.90 -1.87 -13.73
N LEU A 81 8.68 -1.32 -13.67
CA LEU A 81 7.47 -2.11 -13.76
C LEU A 81 7.40 -2.89 -15.07
N GLU A 82 7.75 -2.27 -16.20
CA GLU A 82 7.83 -2.92 -17.51
C GLU A 82 8.87 -4.06 -17.52
N THR A 83 10.04 -3.86 -16.88
CA THR A 83 11.05 -4.93 -16.70
C THR A 83 10.56 -6.09 -15.84
N ILE A 84 9.80 -5.82 -14.76
CA ILE A 84 9.25 -6.87 -13.87
C ILE A 84 8.10 -7.64 -14.54
N LEU A 85 7.27 -6.91 -15.30
CA LEU A 85 6.13 -7.47 -16.03
C LEU A 85 6.51 -8.05 -17.40
N ASP A 86 7.80 -8.04 -17.75
CA ASP A 86 8.29 -8.50 -19.04
C ASP A 86 7.83 -9.95 -19.29
N ARG A 87 7.22 -10.10 -20.46
CA ARG A 87 6.34 -11.18 -20.90
C ARG A 87 6.82 -11.63 -22.26
#